data_AF-A0A962LZT5-F1
#
_entry.id   AF-A0A962LZT5-F1
#
_cell.length_a   1.000
_cell.length_b   1.000
_cell.length_c   1.000
_cell.angle_alpha   90.00
_cell.angle_beta   90.00
_cell.angle_gamma   90.00
#
_symmetry.space_group_name_H-M   'P 1'
#
loop_
_entity.id
_entity.type
_entity.pdbx_description
1 polymer ?
#
loop_
_entity_poly.entity_id
_entity_poly.type
_entity_poly.pdbx_seq_one_letter_code
_entity_poly.pdbx_strand_id
1 'polypeptide(L)'
;MQNINAGATSTTTPPILRLAFRPLFLGGTLFSLIAMLWWSVFWLHPIAWQPYGGPIWWHGHEMLFGFGSAIVVGFLLTAVQAWTGVPGLRGGLLGVLAGSWLLGRLLLAFGSALPPWLLVTVDLSFLLF
;
A
#
# COMPACT_ATOMS: atom_id res chain seq x y z
N MET A 1 -46.88 -0.12 -18.39
CA MET A 1 -45.86 0.90 -18.04
C MET A 1 -45.03 0.34 -16.89
N GLN A 2 -43.90 -0.31 -17.19
CA GLN A 2 -43.01 -0.87 -16.16
C GLN A 2 -42.23 0.27 -15.50
N ASN A 3 -42.28 0.30 -14.17
CA ASN A 3 -41.68 1.30 -13.32
C ASN A 3 -40.14 1.20 -13.40
N ILE A 4 -39.50 2.14 -14.09
CA ILE A 4 -38.03 2.22 -14.27
C ILE A 4 -37.28 2.62 -12.99
N ASN A 5 -37.98 2.87 -11.88
CA ASN A 5 -37.39 3.33 -10.62
C ASN A 5 -37.14 2.22 -9.59
N ALA A 6 -36.99 0.96 -10.03
CA ALA A 6 -36.62 -0.15 -9.17
C ALA A 6 -35.15 -0.06 -8.72
N GLY A 7 -34.90 0.73 -7.67
CA GLY A 7 -33.95 0.37 -6.61
C GLY A 7 -32.50 0.11 -6.99
N ALA A 8 -31.91 0.86 -7.92
CA ALA A 8 -30.45 0.87 -8.06
C ALA A 8 -29.85 1.61 -6.86
N THR A 9 -29.64 0.91 -5.75
CA THR A 9 -28.68 1.32 -4.74
C THR A 9 -27.31 1.28 -5.40
N SER A 10 -26.96 2.34 -6.12
CA SER A 10 -25.62 2.55 -6.64
C SER A 10 -24.71 2.68 -5.43
N THR A 11 -24.14 1.57 -4.98
CA THR A 11 -23.05 1.62 -4.01
C THR A 11 -21.91 2.34 -4.72
N THR A 12 -21.81 3.65 -4.50
CA THR A 12 -20.86 4.55 -5.15
C THR A 12 -19.46 4.16 -4.71
N THR A 13 -18.90 3.13 -5.34
CA THR A 13 -17.54 2.69 -5.07
C THR A 13 -16.62 3.82 -5.53
N PRO A 14 -15.84 4.43 -4.62
CA PRO A 14 -15.03 5.59 -4.96
C PRO A 14 -14.06 5.22 -6.10
N PRO A 15 -13.80 6.14 -7.05
CA PRO A 15 -13.06 5.83 -8.28
C PRO A 15 -11.69 5.18 -8.06
N ILE A 16 -11.05 5.46 -6.92
CA ILE A 16 -9.77 4.88 -6.52
C ILE A 16 -9.90 3.41 -6.11
N LEU A 17 -11.03 2.96 -5.58
CA LEU A 17 -11.23 1.56 -5.14
C LEU A 17 -11.87 0.65 -6.21
N ARG A 18 -11.93 1.12 -7.47
CA ARG A 18 -12.51 0.35 -8.58
C ARG A 18 -11.52 -0.63 -9.22
N LEU A 19 -10.23 -0.34 -9.14
CA LEU A 19 -9.16 -1.13 -9.74
C LEU A 19 -7.92 -1.07 -8.85
N ALA A 20 -7.33 -2.23 -8.53
CA ALA A 20 -6.17 -2.34 -7.63
C ALA A 20 -4.94 -1.56 -8.10
N PHE A 21 -4.78 -1.38 -9.41
CA PHE A 21 -3.78 -0.51 -10.01
C PHE A 21 -3.79 0.90 -9.38
N ARG A 22 -4.97 1.52 -9.22
CA ARG A 22 -5.06 2.94 -8.84
C ARG A 22 -4.49 3.26 -7.44
N PRO A 23 -4.93 2.60 -6.36
CA PRO A 23 -4.44 2.92 -5.02
C PRO A 23 -3.01 2.44 -4.82
N LEU A 24 -2.62 1.28 -5.38
CA LEU A 24 -1.29 0.70 -5.15
C LEU A 24 -0.20 1.38 -5.99
N PHE A 25 -0.46 1.72 -7.27
CA PHE A 25 0.53 2.47 -8.05
C PHE A 25 0.67 3.90 -7.53
N LEU A 26 -0.46 4.58 -7.24
CA LEU A 26 -0.40 5.95 -6.73
C LEU A 26 0.25 5.98 -5.34
N GLY A 27 -0.15 5.07 -4.46
CA GLY A 27 0.40 4.91 -3.12
C GLY A 27 1.90 4.60 -3.15
N GLY A 28 2.30 3.57 -3.90
CA GLY A 28 3.71 3.19 -4.03
C GLY A 28 4.58 4.29 -4.64
N THR A 29 4.09 4.98 -5.68
CA THR A 29 4.84 6.09 -6.31
C THR A 29 4.99 7.28 -5.36
N LEU A 30 3.90 7.70 -4.70
CA LEU A 30 3.93 8.81 -3.75
C LEU A 30 4.82 8.48 -2.55
N PHE A 31 4.73 7.24 -2.05
CA PHE A 31 5.58 6.76 -0.98
C PHE A 31 7.06 6.76 -1.37
N SER A 32 7.41 6.28 -2.57
CA SER A 32 8.80 6.30 -3.06
C SER A 32 9.36 7.73 -3.15
N LEU A 33 8.55 8.67 -3.65
CA LEU A 33 8.92 10.09 -3.65
C LEU A 33 9.22 10.61 -2.23
N ILE A 34 8.33 10.34 -1.28
CA ILE A 34 8.51 10.74 0.12
C ILE A 34 9.75 10.07 0.74
N ALA A 35 9.93 8.77 0.53
CA ALA A 35 11.05 8.01 1.07
C ALA A 35 12.40 8.49 0.51
N MET A 36 12.46 8.83 -0.78
CA MET A 36 13.66 9.40 -1.42
C MET A 36 13.98 10.82 -0.93
N LEU A 37 12.96 11.66 -0.76
CA LEU A 37 13.15 12.99 -0.15
C LEU A 37 13.65 12.87 1.28
N TRP A 38 13.04 11.97 2.08
CA TRP A 38 13.46 11.72 3.45
C TRP A 38 14.89 11.19 3.53
N TRP A 39 15.24 10.27 2.63
CA TRP A 39 16.60 9.76 2.49
C TRP A 39 17.61 10.87 2.18
N SER A 40 17.23 11.80 1.31
CA SER A 40 18.08 12.96 0.96
C SER A 40 18.28 13.88 2.18
N VAL A 41 17.21 14.15 2.93
CA VAL A 41 17.26 14.96 4.17
C VAL A 41 18.17 14.31 5.21
N PHE A 42 18.12 12.98 5.38
CA PHE A 42 19.00 12.25 6.30
C PHE A 42 20.49 12.47 6.02
N TRP A 43 20.88 12.56 4.74
CA TRP A 43 22.28 12.83 4.37
C TRP A 43 22.68 14.30 4.49
N LEU A 44 21.73 15.22 4.26
CA LEU A 44 21.97 16.66 4.37
C LEU A 44 21.96 17.15 5.82
N HIS A 45 21.20 16.48 6.68
CA HIS A 45 21.03 16.81 8.08
C HIS A 45 21.12 15.54 8.94
N PRO A 46 22.11 15.42 9.85
CA PRO A 46 22.18 14.30 10.78
C PRO A 46 21.08 14.43 11.84
N ILE A 47 19.86 14.05 11.47
CA ILE A 47 18.69 13.98 12.33
C ILE A 47 18.79 12.71 13.16
N ALA A 48 18.49 12.78 14.47
CA ALA A 48 18.43 11.63 15.36
C ALA A 48 17.17 10.77 15.12
N TRP A 49 16.98 10.30 13.89
CA TRP A 49 15.88 9.42 13.50
C TRP A 49 16.36 7.97 13.46
N GLN A 50 15.63 7.10 14.18
CA GLN A 50 15.97 5.68 14.35
C GLN A 50 14.78 4.81 13.96
N PRO A 51 14.62 4.49 12.65
CA PRO A 51 13.63 3.53 12.21
C PRO A 51 14.01 2.12 12.65
N TYR A 52 13.06 1.18 12.56
CA TYR A 52 13.37 -0.23 12.81
C TYR A 52 14.50 -0.71 11.88
N GLY A 53 15.49 -1.41 12.42
CA GLY A 53 16.67 -1.89 11.66
C GLY A 53 17.69 -0.81 11.27
N GLY A 54 17.44 0.46 11.60
CA GLY A 54 18.30 1.59 11.29
C GLY A 54 18.08 2.18 9.88
N PRO A 55 18.56 3.42 9.62
CA PRO A 55 18.20 4.17 8.41
C PRO A 55 18.58 3.48 7.09
N ILE A 56 19.75 2.82 7.04
CA ILE A 56 20.25 2.15 5.82
C ILE A 56 19.40 0.92 5.46
N TRP A 57 19.03 0.13 6.48
CA TRP A 57 18.19 -1.05 6.30
C TRP A 57 16.78 -0.63 5.91
N TRP A 58 16.24 0.37 6.60
CA TRP A 58 14.92 0.92 6.31
C TRP A 58 14.83 1.39 4.86
N HIS A 59 15.82 2.14 4.36
CA HIS A 59 15.80 2.63 2.99
C HIS A 59 15.74 1.49 1.97
N GLY A 60 16.61 0.48 2.11
CA GLY A 60 16.61 -0.68 1.21
C GLY A 60 15.32 -1.49 1.29
N HIS A 61 14.81 -1.70 2.49
CA HIS A 61 13.54 -2.38 2.73
C HIS A 61 12.36 -1.65 2.07
N GLU A 62 12.32 -0.33 2.21
CA GLU A 62 11.24 0.49 1.67
C GLU A 62 11.25 0.62 0.15
N MET A 63 12.42 0.56 -0.49
CA MET A 63 12.48 0.49 -1.97
C MET A 63 11.98 -0.85 -2.51
N LEU A 64 12.28 -1.96 -1.81
CA LEU A 64 11.90 -3.30 -2.27
C LEU A 64 10.46 -3.66 -1.89
N PHE A 65 10.11 -3.56 -0.61
CA PHE A 65 8.82 -3.96 -0.06
C PHE A 65 7.83 -2.81 0.03
N GLY A 66 8.28 -1.56 0.21
CA GLY A 66 7.39 -0.41 0.16
C GLY A 66 6.94 -0.12 -1.27
N PHE A 67 7.87 0.20 -2.15
CA PHE A 67 7.59 0.52 -3.54
C PHE A 67 7.42 -0.74 -4.42
N GLY A 68 8.44 -1.60 -4.50
CA GLY A 68 8.45 -2.72 -5.46
C GLY A 68 7.26 -3.66 -5.31
N SER A 69 6.96 -4.10 -4.09
CA SER A 69 5.83 -5.00 -3.84
C SER A 69 4.47 -4.36 -4.16
N ALA A 70 4.27 -3.06 -3.90
CA ALA A 70 3.03 -2.36 -4.22
C ALA A 70 2.77 -2.34 -5.74
N ILE A 71 3.81 -2.10 -6.54
CA ILE A 71 3.72 -2.13 -8.00
C ILE A 71 3.42 -3.56 -8.50
N VAL A 72 4.12 -4.57 -7.97
CA VAL A 72 3.89 -5.98 -8.34
C VAL A 72 2.47 -6.43 -8.02
N VAL A 73 1.99 -6.21 -6.79
CA VAL A 73 0.64 -6.58 -6.36
C VAL A 73 -0.42 -5.82 -7.17
N GLY A 74 -0.23 -4.51 -7.36
CA GLY A 74 -1.13 -3.70 -8.16
C GLY A 74 -1.21 -4.17 -9.62
N PHE A 75 -0.08 -4.57 -10.20
CA PHE A 75 -0.01 -5.10 -11.55
C PHE A 75 -0.70 -6.46 -11.65
N LEU A 76 -0.36 -7.40 -10.77
CA LEU A 76 -0.92 -8.76 -10.78
C LEU A 76 -2.43 -8.76 -10.59
N LEU A 77 -2.95 -7.99 -9.62
CA LEU A 77 -4.39 -7.88 -9.37
C LEU A 77 -5.15 -7.29 -10.56
N THR A 78 -4.51 -6.46 -11.38
CA THR A 78 -5.10 -5.92 -12.60
C THR A 78 -4.93 -6.86 -13.80
N ALA A 79 -3.76 -7.48 -13.95
CA ALA A 79 -3.45 -8.41 -15.04
C ALA A 79 -4.32 -9.67 -15.00
N VAL A 80 -4.49 -10.27 -13.81
CA VAL A 80 -5.34 -11.46 -13.64
C VAL A 80 -6.79 -11.17 -14.03
N GLN A 81 -7.32 -9.99 -13.64
CA GLN A 81 -8.67 -9.57 -14.06
C GLN A 81 -8.77 -9.44 -15.58
N ALA A 82 -7.75 -8.87 -16.22
CA ALA A 82 -7.74 -8.66 -17.67
C ALA A 82 -7.70 -9.99 -18.45
N TRP A 83 -6.98 -10.99 -17.96
CA TRP A 83 -6.83 -12.28 -18.66
C TRP A 83 -7.96 -13.26 -18.37
N THR A 84 -8.47 -13.28 -17.13
CA THR A 84 -9.49 -14.26 -16.72
C THR A 84 -10.92 -13.74 -16.92
N GLY A 85 -11.11 -12.42 -17.03
CA GLY A 85 -12.43 -11.80 -17.03
C GLY A 85 -13.17 -11.89 -15.68
N VAL A 86 -12.56 -12.50 -14.67
CA VAL A 86 -13.14 -12.63 -13.32
C VAL A 86 -13.01 -11.29 -12.58
N PRO A 87 -14.07 -10.79 -11.92
CA PRO A 87 -13.98 -9.59 -11.10
C PRO A 87 -12.94 -9.78 -9.98
N GLY A 88 -11.92 -8.92 -9.94
CA GLY A 88 -10.93 -8.96 -8.87
C GLY A 88 -11.33 -8.12 -7.65
N LEU A 89 -10.40 -7.92 -6.73
CA LEU A 89 -10.62 -7.14 -5.51
C LEU A 89 -11.08 -5.71 -5.84
N ARG A 90 -12.21 -5.30 -5.24
CA ARG A 90 -12.83 -3.98 -5.38
C ARG A 90 -13.40 -3.51 -4.05
N GLY A 91 -13.60 -2.20 -3.92
CA GLY A 91 -14.28 -1.60 -2.76
C GLY A 91 -13.51 -1.81 -1.45
N GLY A 92 -14.23 -2.22 -0.40
CA GLY A 92 -13.70 -2.30 0.96
C GLY A 92 -12.47 -3.21 1.12
N LEU A 93 -12.45 -4.38 0.47
CA LEU A 93 -11.31 -5.32 0.55
C LEU A 93 -10.04 -4.73 -0.05
N LEU A 94 -10.15 -3.97 -1.14
CA LEU A 94 -9.01 -3.26 -1.72
C LEU A 94 -8.53 -2.13 -0.79
N GLY A 95 -9.45 -1.49 -0.07
CA GLY A 95 -9.11 -0.52 0.97
C GLY A 95 -8.35 -1.16 2.15
N VAL A 96 -8.75 -2.37 2.57
CA VAL A 96 -8.03 -3.13 3.61
C VAL A 96 -6.63 -3.50 3.15
N LEU A 97 -6.48 -3.98 1.91
CA LEU A 97 -5.17 -4.30 1.33
C LEU A 97 -4.24 -3.08 1.25
N ALA A 98 -4.74 -1.96 0.74
CA ALA A 98 -3.95 -0.73 0.65
C ALA A 98 -3.67 -0.14 2.05
N GLY A 99 -4.60 -0.30 2.99
CA GLY A 99 -4.47 0.13 4.37
C GLY A 99 -3.44 -0.69 5.14
N SER A 100 -3.43 -2.02 4.99
CA SER A 100 -2.43 -2.90 5.62
C SER A 100 -1.03 -2.60 5.10
N TRP A 101 -0.88 -2.38 3.79
CA TRP A 101 0.37 -1.91 3.20
C TRP A 101 0.86 -0.62 3.86
N LEU A 102 0.02 0.42 3.91
CA LEU A 102 0.39 1.71 4.48
C LEU A 102 0.73 1.61 5.97
N LEU A 103 -0.01 0.77 6.72
CA LEU A 103 0.24 0.53 8.14
C LEU A 103 1.66 -0.02 8.37
N GLY A 104 2.08 -1.01 7.57
CA GLY A 104 3.43 -1.60 7.65
C GLY A 104 4.52 -0.55 7.47
N ARG A 105 4.37 0.36 6.50
CA ARG A 105 5.32 1.45 6.23
C ARG A 105 5.46 2.42 7.41
N LEU A 106 4.32 2.84 7.96
CA LEU A 106 4.30 3.75 9.10
C LEU A 106 4.92 3.11 10.36
N LEU A 107 4.63 1.82 10.58
CA LEU A 107 5.18 1.08 11.70
C LEU A 107 6.69 0.86 11.58
N LEU A 108 7.24 0.58 10.39
CA LEU A 108 8.69 0.46 10.23
C LEU A 108 9.42 1.81 10.36
N ALA A 109 8.80 2.90 9.92
CA ALA A 109 9.38 4.25 9.99
C ALA A 109 9.38 4.85 11.42
N PHE A 110 8.33 4.60 12.20
CA PHE A 110 8.13 5.26 13.51
C PHE A 110 7.96 4.30 14.70
N GLY A 111 7.73 3.02 14.45
CA GLY A 111 7.40 2.02 15.46
C GLY A 111 8.61 1.33 16.08
N SER A 112 9.80 1.91 16.06
CA SER A 112 11.02 1.28 16.63
C SER A 112 10.92 0.98 18.12
N ALA A 113 9.99 1.61 18.85
CA ALA A 113 9.67 1.31 20.24
C ALA A 113 8.68 0.14 20.44
N LEU A 114 8.05 -0.36 19.37
CA LEU A 114 7.08 -1.46 19.44
C LEU A 114 7.77 -2.82 19.42
N PRO A 115 7.09 -3.88 19.90
CA PRO A 115 7.62 -5.23 19.83
C PRO A 115 7.95 -5.64 18.37
N PRO A 116 9.14 -6.21 18.08
CA PRO A 116 9.54 -6.57 16.72
C PRO A 116 8.57 -7.51 16.00
N TRP A 117 7.98 -8.47 16.75
CA TRP A 117 7.01 -9.41 16.18
C TRP A 117 5.79 -8.68 15.60
N LEU A 118 5.33 -7.59 16.21
CA LEU A 118 4.18 -6.83 15.73
C LEU A 118 4.49 -6.13 14.41
N LEU A 119 5.67 -5.49 14.32
CA LEU A 119 6.15 -4.81 13.12
C LEU A 119 6.23 -5.78 11.94
N VAL A 120 6.86 -6.94 12.17
CA VAL A 120 7.03 -7.98 11.14
C VAL A 120 5.69 -8.57 10.72
N THR A 121 4.79 -8.84 11.67
CA THR A 121 3.49 -9.45 11.35
C THR A 121 2.62 -8.49 10.52
N VAL A 122 2.63 -7.19 10.84
CA VAL A 122 1.92 -6.19 10.04
C VAL A 122 2.54 -6.04 8.66
N ASP A 123 3.86 -5.94 8.55
CA ASP A 123 4.53 -5.79 7.26
C ASP A 123 4.26 -6.98 6.32
N LEU A 124 4.32 -8.20 6.87
CA LEU A 124 4.03 -9.43 6.13
C LEU A 124 2.54 -9.60 5.81
N SER A 125 1.63 -9.03 6.61
CA SER A 125 0.18 -9.16 6.38
C SER A 125 -0.24 -8.69 4.99
N PHE A 126 0.46 -7.69 4.43
CA PHE A 126 0.22 -7.22 3.07
C PHE A 126 0.54 -8.27 2.00
N LEU A 127 1.61 -9.05 2.19
CA LEU A 127 2.04 -10.09 1.23
C LEU A 127 1.23 -11.39 1.34
N LEU A 128 0.47 -11.55 2.42
CA LEU A 128 -0.38 -12.72 2.66
C LEU A 128 -1.77 -12.62 2.02
N PHE A 129 -2.15 -11.42 1.56
CA PHE A 129 -3.40 -11.19 0.82
C PHE A 129 -3.25 -11.50 -0.67
#